data_AF-A0A8H7GG28-F1
#
_entry.id   AF-A0A8H7GG28-F1
#
_cell.length_a   1.000
_cell.length_b   1.000
_cell.length_c   1.000
_cell.angle_alpha   90.00
_cell.angle_beta   90.00
_cell.angle_gamma   90.00
#
_symmetry.space_group_name_H-M   'P 1'
#
loop_
_entity.id
_entity.type
_entity.pdbx_description
1 polymer ?
#
loop_
_entity_poly.entity_id
_entity_poly.type
_entity_poly.pdbx_seq_one_letter_code
_entity_poly.pdbx_strand_id
1 'polypeptide(L)'
;MDFKTNDGDDGNNIPASIWTVHVEVRLNTKTAVRADAVRHQVHTYLTSSFGRICLPSVIQGWEDLPILSTSVERITVSESACPSSSLPIDEISLQIHVYQPSDSDPVEEFSNGAGDGGDEVMAATTCDLPCIAWDGLWDSLIYSDNIKLKLLDYIHATLVLSDANVDFNVVCWNRVVLLHGPPGTGKTSLCRALAQKLSIRLSHRYSQSKLLEINSHSLFSRWFSESGKLVQRLFSNIMELIEDDDVFIVVLIDEVESLTAARAGAMAGTEPSDGLRVCLLTSGK
;
A
#
# COMPACT_ATOMS: atom_id res chain seq x y z
N MET A 1 -6.56 38.51 54.72
CA MET A 1 -7.10 37.17 55.06
C MET A 1 -6.62 36.23 53.98
N ASP A 2 -5.52 35.55 54.30
CA ASP A 2 -5.00 34.43 53.53
C ASP A 2 -6.03 33.31 53.48
N PHE A 3 -6.32 32.81 52.29
CA PHE A 3 -6.90 31.49 52.11
C PHE A 3 -5.97 30.66 51.24
N LYS A 4 -5.20 29.81 51.92
CA LYS A 4 -4.61 28.60 51.37
C LYS A 4 -5.74 27.67 50.89
N THR A 5 -5.63 27.17 49.68
CA THR A 5 -6.27 25.95 49.19
C THR A 5 -5.17 25.17 48.46
N ASN A 6 -4.39 24.40 49.21
CA ASN A 6 -4.57 22.97 49.49
C ASN A 6 -4.28 22.13 48.24
N ASP A 7 -3.09 21.52 48.26
CA ASP A 7 -2.63 20.47 47.36
C ASP A 7 -3.68 19.36 47.28
N GLY A 8 -4.19 19.16 46.08
CA GLY A 8 -4.85 17.95 45.64
C GLY A 8 -4.07 17.45 44.43
N ASP A 9 -3.06 16.64 44.71
CA ASP A 9 -2.41 15.75 43.75
C ASP A 9 -3.45 14.73 43.27
N ASP A 10 -4.37 15.17 42.41
CA ASP A 10 -5.15 14.27 41.59
C ASP A 10 -4.22 13.79 40.49
N GLY A 11 -3.45 12.76 40.83
CA GLY A 11 -2.78 11.88 39.89
C GLY A 11 -3.82 11.36 38.91
N ASN A 12 -4.07 12.15 37.88
CA ASN A 12 -4.90 11.81 36.75
C ASN A 12 -4.13 10.70 36.03
N ASN A 13 -4.38 9.46 36.44
CA ASN A 13 -3.90 8.27 35.79
C ASN A 13 -4.68 8.15 34.47
N ILE A 14 -4.36 9.06 33.54
CA ILE A 14 -4.76 8.98 32.16
C ILE A 14 -4.25 7.61 31.71
N PRO A 15 -5.11 6.70 31.22
CA PRO A 15 -4.63 5.42 30.73
C PRO A 15 -3.51 5.69 29.74
N ALA A 16 -2.34 5.09 29.97
CA ALA A 16 -1.19 5.26 29.10
C ALA A 16 -1.66 5.03 27.66
N SER A 17 -1.53 6.05 26.82
CA SER A 17 -2.00 5.99 25.44
C SER A 17 -1.23 4.88 24.73
N ILE A 18 -1.91 3.78 24.40
CA ILE A 18 -1.29 2.68 23.66
C ILE A 18 -1.21 3.09 22.19
N TRP A 19 0.01 3.16 21.66
CA TRP A 19 0.27 3.54 20.28
C TRP A 19 0.45 2.30 19.41
N THR A 20 -0.23 2.25 18.26
CA THR A 20 0.03 1.21 17.27
C THR A 20 1.35 1.49 16.58
N VAL A 21 2.25 0.50 16.61
CA VAL A 21 3.55 0.55 15.92
C VAL A 21 3.64 -0.62 14.96
N HIS A 22 3.89 -0.29 13.69
CA HIS A 22 4.03 -1.29 12.64
C HIS A 22 5.49 -1.72 12.50
N VAL A 23 5.72 -3.02 12.60
CA VAL A 23 7.02 -3.66 12.37
C VAL A 23 6.92 -4.47 11.10
N GLU A 24 7.82 -4.23 10.15
CA GLU A 24 7.88 -4.93 8.88
C GLU A 24 9.07 -5.89 8.90
N VAL A 25 8.78 -7.18 8.75
CA VAL A 25 9.75 -8.29 8.79
C VAL A 25 9.84 -8.89 7.39
N ARG A 26 10.94 -8.58 6.71
CA ARG A 26 11.23 -9.10 5.38
C ARG A 26 11.90 -10.46 5.49
N LEU A 27 11.29 -11.46 4.86
CA LEU A 27 11.85 -12.79 4.74
C LEU A 27 12.82 -12.90 3.55
N ASN A 28 13.75 -13.83 3.66
CA ASN A 28 14.59 -14.26 2.54
C ASN A 28 13.71 -14.86 1.42
N THR A 29 14.00 -14.56 0.16
CA THR A 29 13.19 -14.99 -1.01
C THR A 29 13.06 -16.51 -1.18
N LYS A 30 13.95 -17.29 -0.53
CA LYS A 30 13.98 -18.77 -0.62
C LYS A 30 13.50 -19.47 0.66
N THR A 31 13.05 -18.74 1.67
CA THR A 31 12.63 -19.36 2.92
C THR A 31 11.30 -20.11 2.73
N ALA A 32 11.14 -21.22 3.46
CA ALA A 32 9.88 -21.95 3.57
C ALA A 32 9.31 -21.89 5.01
N VAL A 33 9.88 -21.02 5.86
CA VAL A 33 9.45 -20.87 7.25
C VAL A 33 8.08 -20.20 7.30
N ARG A 34 7.19 -20.73 8.15
CA ARG A 34 5.85 -20.16 8.35
C ARG A 34 5.94 -18.76 8.95
N ALA A 35 5.22 -17.82 8.35
CA ALA A 35 5.15 -16.42 8.81
C ALA A 35 4.76 -16.28 10.29
N ASP A 36 3.85 -17.12 10.79
CA ASP A 36 3.41 -17.07 12.20
C ASP A 36 4.52 -17.38 13.20
N ALA A 37 5.41 -18.33 12.86
CA ALA A 37 6.53 -18.70 13.71
C ALA A 37 7.53 -17.55 13.81
N VAL A 38 7.85 -16.92 12.66
CA VAL A 38 8.70 -15.72 12.60
C VAL A 38 8.06 -14.57 13.39
N ARG A 39 6.75 -14.32 13.18
CA ARG A 39 6.02 -13.26 13.87
C ARG A 39 6.11 -13.40 15.39
N HIS A 40 5.89 -14.61 15.90
CA HIS A 40 5.95 -14.89 17.34
C HIS A 40 7.36 -14.69 17.92
N GLN A 41 8.40 -15.13 17.20
CA GLN A 41 9.78 -14.93 17.62
C GLN A 41 10.18 -13.46 17.62
N VAL A 42 9.82 -12.69 16.58
CA VAL A 42 10.08 -11.26 16.53
C VAL A 42 9.35 -10.52 17.65
N HIS A 43 8.10 -10.86 17.93
CA HIS A 43 7.37 -10.29 19.06
C HIS A 43 8.08 -10.54 20.39
N THR A 44 8.48 -11.79 20.64
CA THR A 44 9.17 -12.19 21.86
C THR A 44 10.50 -11.44 21.99
N TYR A 45 11.27 -11.38 20.91
CA TYR A 45 12.54 -10.65 20.87
C TYR A 45 12.38 -9.16 21.18
N LEU A 46 11.44 -8.48 20.52
CA LEU A 46 11.20 -7.05 20.74
C LEU A 46 10.78 -6.76 22.19
N THR A 47 9.89 -7.58 22.75
CA THR A 47 9.39 -7.39 24.11
C THR A 47 10.39 -7.79 25.20
N SER A 48 11.29 -8.74 24.94
CA SER A 48 12.31 -9.16 25.91
C SER A 48 13.59 -8.32 25.87
N SER A 49 13.95 -7.80 24.70
CA SER A 49 15.28 -7.20 24.47
C SER A 49 15.27 -5.67 24.44
N PHE A 50 14.11 -5.04 24.28
CA PHE A 50 14.00 -3.58 24.18
C PHE A 50 13.08 -3.02 25.25
N GLY A 51 13.56 -2.02 26.00
CA GLY A 51 12.70 -1.19 26.86
C GLY A 51 12.01 -0.06 26.10
N ARG A 52 12.59 0.38 24.97
CA ARG A 52 12.04 1.42 24.09
C ARG A 52 12.33 1.08 22.63
N ILE A 53 11.44 1.52 21.74
CA ILE A 53 11.57 1.38 20.28
C ILE A 53 11.67 2.77 19.65
N CYS A 54 12.66 2.96 18.76
CA CYS A 54 12.81 4.18 17.96
C CYS A 54 12.04 4.09 16.64
N LEU A 55 11.51 5.22 16.16
CA LEU A 55 10.60 5.31 15.02
C LEU A 55 11.04 6.45 14.07
N PRO A 56 11.21 6.19 12.76
CA PRO A 56 11.46 4.88 12.15
C PRO A 56 12.85 4.33 12.55
N SER A 57 13.04 3.01 12.53
CA SER A 57 14.36 2.41 12.80
C SER A 57 14.54 1.03 12.18
N VAL A 58 15.79 0.56 12.11
CA VAL A 58 16.12 -0.83 11.75
C VAL A 58 16.48 -1.57 13.02
N ILE A 59 15.85 -2.71 13.27
CA ILE A 59 16.14 -3.55 14.43
C ILE A 59 17.35 -4.43 14.12
N GLN A 60 18.25 -4.53 15.08
CA GLN A 60 19.54 -5.23 15.00
C GLN A 60 19.67 -6.15 16.23
N GLY A 61 20.53 -7.15 16.17
CA GLY A 61 20.81 -8.08 17.27
C GLY A 61 19.93 -9.33 17.29
N TRP A 62 19.13 -9.54 16.24
CA TRP A 62 18.32 -10.75 16.04
C TRP A 62 19.06 -11.81 15.22
N GLU A 63 20.23 -11.48 14.66
CA GLU A 63 21.02 -12.30 13.75
C GLU A 63 21.62 -13.55 14.42
N ASP A 64 21.69 -13.57 15.76
CA ASP A 64 22.12 -14.74 16.53
C ASP A 64 20.95 -15.67 16.91
N LEU A 65 19.70 -15.23 16.70
CA LEU A 65 18.53 -16.00 17.07
C LEU A 65 18.25 -17.13 16.07
N PRO A 66 18.06 -18.38 16.54
CA PRO A 66 17.66 -19.48 15.67
C PRO A 66 16.38 -19.15 14.92
N ILE A 67 16.24 -19.65 13.70
CA ILE A 67 15.14 -19.37 12.76
C ILE A 67 15.21 -17.95 12.18
N LEU A 68 15.33 -16.89 12.98
CA LEU A 68 15.40 -15.53 12.44
C LEU A 68 16.65 -15.34 11.56
N SER A 69 17.82 -15.78 12.03
CA SER A 69 19.09 -15.65 11.30
C SER A 69 19.12 -16.31 9.92
N THR A 70 18.33 -17.37 9.72
CA THR A 70 18.27 -18.11 8.45
C THR A 70 17.10 -17.69 7.56
N SER A 71 16.06 -17.11 8.14
CA SER A 71 14.80 -16.83 7.43
C SER A 71 14.51 -15.36 7.19
N VAL A 72 15.04 -14.45 8.02
CA VAL A 72 14.78 -13.01 7.97
C VAL A 72 15.96 -12.30 7.31
N GLU A 73 15.65 -11.38 6.40
CA GLU A 73 16.62 -10.49 5.76
C GLU A 73 16.72 -9.16 6.52
N ARG A 74 15.57 -8.61 6.95
CA ARG A 74 15.49 -7.28 7.56
C ARG A 74 14.28 -7.13 8.47
N ILE A 75 14.47 -6.48 9.61
CA ILE A 75 13.38 -6.04 10.51
C ILE A 75 13.42 -4.52 10.61
N THR A 76 12.33 -3.86 10.23
CA THR A 76 12.21 -2.40 10.28
C THR A 76 10.98 -1.99 11.08
N VAL A 77 11.08 -0.87 11.78
CA VAL A 77 9.96 -0.24 12.46
C VAL A 77 9.58 1.00 11.69
N SER A 78 8.30 1.07 11.31
CA SER A 78 7.77 2.15 10.48
C SER A 78 7.56 3.43 11.27
N GLU A 79 7.44 4.54 10.54
CA GLU A 79 6.89 5.79 11.08
C GLU A 79 5.48 5.58 11.64
N SER A 80 5.13 6.32 12.69
CA SER A 80 3.82 6.31 13.34
C SER A 80 3.43 7.74 13.72
N ALA A 81 2.13 8.02 13.80
CA ALA A 81 1.58 9.33 14.14
C ALA A 81 1.68 9.66 15.66
N CYS A 82 2.72 9.18 16.32
CA CYS A 82 2.97 9.37 17.75
C CYS A 82 3.77 10.67 18.02
N PRO A 83 3.68 11.24 19.24
CA PRO A 83 4.28 12.54 19.56
C PRO A 83 5.82 12.51 19.65
N SER A 84 6.42 11.34 19.78
CA SER A 84 7.86 11.17 19.95
C SER A 84 8.41 10.09 19.02
N SER A 85 9.66 10.25 18.59
CA SER A 85 10.41 9.28 17.78
C SER A 85 10.96 8.09 18.58
N SER A 86 10.64 7.97 19.87
CA SER A 86 10.99 6.83 20.71
C SER A 86 9.88 6.57 21.73
N LEU A 87 9.32 5.36 21.73
CA LEU A 87 8.23 4.97 22.62
C LEU A 87 8.66 3.83 23.56
N PRO A 88 8.20 3.81 24.82
CA PRO A 88 8.33 2.65 25.72
C PRO A 88 7.64 1.41 25.13
N ILE A 89 8.25 0.23 25.29
CA ILE A 89 7.68 -1.02 24.73
C ILE A 89 6.31 -1.37 25.31
N ASP A 90 6.05 -0.98 26.55
CA ASP A 90 4.83 -1.16 27.33
C ASP A 90 3.69 -0.24 26.91
N GLU A 91 3.99 0.86 26.22
CA GLU A 91 2.99 1.80 25.68
C GLU A 91 2.68 1.52 24.19
N ILE A 92 3.11 0.37 23.66
CA ILE A 92 3.01 0.03 22.24
C ILE A 92 2.14 -1.20 22.02
N SER A 93 1.24 -1.11 21.03
CA SER A 93 0.63 -2.27 20.39
C SER A 93 1.40 -2.61 19.12
N LEU A 94 2.18 -3.69 19.17
CA LEU A 94 3.00 -4.15 18.04
C LEU A 94 2.15 -4.83 16.97
N GLN A 95 2.17 -4.28 15.76
CA GLN A 95 1.58 -4.88 14.56
C GLN A 95 2.72 -5.39 13.66
N ILE A 96 2.98 -6.69 13.70
CA ILE A 96 4.11 -7.32 13.00
C ILE A 96 3.66 -7.93 11.67
N HIS A 97 4.14 -7.33 10.59
CA HIS A 97 3.87 -7.68 9.20
C HIS A 97 5.03 -8.49 8.65
N VAL A 98 4.82 -9.80 8.51
CA VAL A 98 5.81 -10.70 7.92
C VAL A 98 5.48 -10.86 6.45
N TYR A 99 6.47 -10.66 5.58
CA TYR A 99 6.27 -10.76 4.13
C TYR A 99 7.51 -11.31 3.44
N GLN A 100 7.30 -11.96 2.30
CA GLN A 100 8.35 -12.47 1.42
C GLN A 100 8.21 -11.79 0.06
N PRO A 101 9.21 -11.01 -0.38
CA PRO A 101 9.09 -10.29 -1.64
C PRO A 101 9.23 -11.23 -2.83
N SER A 102 8.51 -10.91 -3.90
CA SER A 102 8.69 -11.51 -5.22
C SER A 102 9.95 -10.95 -5.89
N ASP A 103 10.67 -11.81 -6.60
CA ASP A 103 11.80 -11.47 -7.49
C ASP A 103 11.36 -11.50 -8.97
N SER A 104 10.05 -11.45 -9.18
CA SER A 104 9.44 -11.49 -10.52
C SER A 104 9.39 -10.08 -11.09
N ASP A 105 9.89 -9.94 -12.31
CA ASP A 105 9.72 -8.70 -13.07
C ASP A 105 8.23 -8.48 -13.38
N PRO A 106 7.78 -7.21 -13.47
CA PRO A 106 6.43 -6.90 -13.95
C PRO A 106 6.19 -7.57 -15.30
N VAL A 107 5.12 -8.36 -15.37
CA VAL A 107 4.72 -9.06 -16.58
C VAL A 107 3.84 -8.14 -17.40
N GLU A 108 4.18 -7.98 -18.68
CA GLU A 108 3.30 -7.32 -19.63
C GLU A 108 2.14 -8.26 -19.96
N GLU A 109 0.93 -7.89 -19.55
CA GLU A 109 -0.28 -8.65 -19.85
C GLU A 109 -1.13 -7.83 -20.84
N PHE A 110 -2.01 -8.51 -21.58
CA PHE A 110 -2.93 -7.89 -22.55
C PHE A 110 -2.28 -7.44 -23.88
N SER A 111 -1.66 -8.38 -24.60
CA SER A 111 -1.31 -8.22 -26.02
C SER A 111 -2.49 -8.58 -26.94
N ASN A 112 -2.65 -7.84 -28.05
CA ASN A 112 -3.63 -8.17 -29.08
C ASN A 112 -3.08 -9.29 -29.99
N GLY A 113 -3.26 -10.56 -29.59
CA GLY A 113 -2.96 -11.70 -30.44
C GLY A 113 -4.14 -12.10 -31.34
N ALA A 114 -4.34 -11.41 -32.46
CA ALA A 114 -5.12 -11.94 -33.60
C ALA A 114 -4.81 -11.21 -34.93
N GLY A 115 -3.69 -11.56 -35.58
CA GLY A 115 -3.48 -11.27 -37.00
C GLY A 115 -2.10 -10.74 -37.37
N ASP A 116 -1.37 -11.56 -38.13
CA ASP A 116 -0.25 -11.25 -39.04
C ASP A 116 0.26 -9.79 -39.08
N GLY A 117 1.42 -9.54 -38.45
CA GLY A 117 2.31 -8.42 -38.80
C GLY A 117 2.01 -7.02 -38.26
N GLY A 118 1.06 -6.84 -37.35
CA GLY A 118 0.80 -5.55 -36.68
C GLY A 118 1.54 -5.39 -35.34
N ASP A 119 1.99 -4.17 -35.02
CA ASP A 119 2.61 -3.81 -33.72
C ASP A 119 1.73 -4.28 -32.55
N GLU A 120 2.26 -5.14 -31.68
CA GLU A 120 1.63 -5.52 -30.42
C GLU A 120 1.56 -4.29 -29.50
N VAL A 121 0.36 -3.84 -29.15
CA VAL A 121 0.18 -2.71 -28.23
C VAL A 121 -0.12 -3.23 -26.83
N MET A 122 0.77 -2.90 -25.91
CA MET A 122 0.70 -3.21 -24.49
C MET A 122 -0.32 -2.28 -23.80
N ALA A 123 -1.30 -2.87 -23.11
CA ALA A 123 -2.37 -2.13 -22.46
C ALA A 123 -2.19 -1.98 -20.93
N ALA A 124 -1.59 -2.98 -20.28
CA ALA A 124 -1.34 -2.96 -18.85
C ALA A 124 -0.13 -3.82 -18.47
N THR A 125 0.43 -3.56 -17.30
CA THR A 125 1.47 -4.40 -16.69
C THR A 125 0.98 -4.90 -15.34
N THR A 126 1.26 -6.16 -15.04
CA THR A 126 0.91 -6.82 -13.79
C THR A 126 2.18 -7.11 -13.00
N CYS A 127 2.20 -6.79 -11.71
CA CYS A 127 3.32 -7.03 -10.83
C CYS A 127 2.86 -7.67 -9.52
N ASP A 128 3.50 -8.77 -9.13
CA ASP A 128 3.23 -9.41 -7.84
C ASP A 128 3.86 -8.60 -6.70
N LEU A 129 3.06 -8.33 -5.68
CA LEU A 129 3.43 -7.56 -4.51
C LEU A 129 3.55 -8.46 -3.28
N PRO A 130 4.47 -8.17 -2.34
CA PRO A 130 5.49 -7.12 -2.40
C PRO A 130 6.61 -7.44 -3.39
N CYS A 131 7.04 -6.47 -4.21
CA CYS A 131 8.10 -6.65 -5.22
C CYS A 131 9.45 -6.14 -4.72
N ILE A 132 10.54 -6.86 -5.01
CA ILE A 132 11.91 -6.43 -4.64
C ILE A 132 12.34 -5.15 -5.35
N ALA A 133 11.89 -4.92 -6.59
CA ALA A 133 12.27 -3.77 -7.40
C ALA A 133 11.81 -2.43 -6.80
N TRP A 134 10.79 -2.46 -5.93
CA TRP A 134 10.23 -1.27 -5.27
C TRP A 134 10.58 -1.19 -3.78
N ASP A 135 11.52 -2.02 -3.31
CA ASP A 135 12.03 -1.94 -1.94
C ASP A 135 12.68 -0.56 -1.68
N GLY A 136 12.34 0.05 -0.54
CA GLY A 136 12.79 1.41 -0.20
C GLY A 136 12.14 2.55 -0.98
N LEU A 137 11.28 2.29 -1.98
CA LEU A 137 10.61 3.34 -2.75
C LEU A 137 9.78 4.27 -1.86
N TRP A 138 9.08 3.71 -0.86
CA TRP A 138 8.30 4.48 0.12
C TRP A 138 9.13 5.50 0.90
N ASP A 139 10.33 5.10 1.33
CA ASP A 139 11.21 5.93 2.16
C ASP A 139 11.93 6.98 1.31
N SER A 140 12.20 6.69 0.04
CA SER A 140 12.80 7.63 -0.91
C SER A 140 11.89 8.84 -1.22
N LEU A 141 10.58 8.67 -1.07
CA LEU A 141 9.59 9.71 -1.36
C LEU A 141 9.39 10.60 -0.12
N ILE A 142 9.88 11.84 -0.23
CA ILE A 142 9.81 12.85 0.83
C ILE A 142 8.77 13.89 0.44
N TYR A 143 7.77 14.05 1.30
CA TYR A 143 6.73 15.08 1.19
C TYR A 143 6.76 15.93 2.45
N SER A 144 6.42 17.22 2.34
CA SER A 144 6.33 18.13 3.50
C SER A 144 5.22 17.73 4.48
N ASP A 145 4.22 17.04 3.97
CA ASP A 145 2.99 16.69 4.68
C ASP A 145 2.97 15.20 4.99
N ASN A 146 2.21 14.82 6.01
CA ASN A 146 1.95 13.41 6.36
C ASN A 146 1.01 12.70 5.36
N ILE A 147 1.06 13.07 4.08
CA ILE A 147 0.20 12.53 3.03
C ILE A 147 0.33 11.01 2.91
N LYS A 148 1.56 10.49 3.05
CA LYS A 148 1.85 9.05 3.04
C LYS A 148 1.03 8.30 4.09
N LEU A 149 1.10 8.75 5.35
CA LEU A 149 0.35 8.16 6.45
C LEU A 149 -1.16 8.37 6.30
N LYS A 150 -1.60 9.57 5.92
CA LYS A 150 -3.03 9.87 5.68
C LYS A 150 -3.64 8.95 4.61
N LEU A 151 -2.91 8.69 3.52
CA LEU A 151 -3.36 7.77 2.47
C LEU A 151 -3.46 6.34 2.99
N LEU A 152 -2.48 5.89 3.77
CA LEU A 152 -2.49 4.56 4.37
C LEU A 152 -3.66 4.41 5.35
N ASP A 153 -3.90 5.40 6.21
CA ASP A 153 -4.99 5.41 7.18
C ASP A 153 -6.36 5.43 6.49
N TYR A 154 -6.51 6.24 5.42
CA TYR A 154 -7.74 6.29 4.62
C TYR A 154 -8.09 4.92 4.04
N ILE A 155 -7.09 4.24 3.46
CA ILE A 155 -7.27 2.93 2.83
C ILE A 155 -7.54 1.85 3.88
N HIS A 156 -6.82 1.88 5.00
CA HIS A 156 -7.06 0.97 6.11
C HIS A 156 -8.49 1.14 6.66
N ALA A 157 -8.95 2.37 6.89
CA ALA A 157 -10.31 2.65 7.34
C ALA A 157 -11.36 2.15 6.32
N THR A 158 -11.10 2.33 5.03
CA THR A 158 -11.93 1.81 3.92
C THR A 158 -12.07 0.28 4.02
N LEU A 159 -10.99 -0.45 4.29
CA LEU A 159 -11.04 -1.90 4.46
C LEU A 159 -11.79 -2.32 5.74
N VAL A 160 -11.57 -1.64 6.86
CA VAL A 160 -12.30 -1.91 8.12
C VAL A 160 -13.81 -1.69 7.95
N LEU A 161 -14.23 -0.66 7.22
CA LEU A 161 -15.65 -0.42 6.92
C LEU A 161 -16.23 -1.50 6.01
N SER A 162 -15.43 -2.01 5.06
CA SER A 162 -15.78 -3.15 4.22
C SER A 162 -16.11 -4.39 5.05
N ASP A 163 -15.24 -4.72 6.01
CA ASP A 163 -15.37 -5.92 6.86
C ASP A 163 -16.60 -5.88 7.75
N ALA A 164 -16.92 -4.68 8.22
CA ALA A 164 -18.11 -4.44 9.01
C ALA A 164 -19.40 -4.48 8.16
N ASN A 165 -19.29 -4.71 6.84
CA ASN A 165 -20.38 -4.75 5.88
C ASN A 165 -21.29 -3.51 5.99
N VAL A 166 -20.66 -2.34 6.19
CA VAL A 166 -21.35 -1.06 6.36
C VAL A 166 -22.05 -0.72 5.04
N ASP A 167 -23.36 -0.46 5.14
CA ASP A 167 -24.16 -0.08 3.98
C ASP A 167 -23.58 1.20 3.35
N PHE A 168 -23.11 1.04 2.11
CA PHE A 168 -22.55 2.12 1.30
C PHE A 168 -23.54 3.28 1.10
N ASN A 169 -24.84 3.01 1.14
CA ASN A 169 -25.88 4.04 1.02
C ASN A 169 -26.00 4.91 2.29
N VAL A 170 -25.48 4.43 3.42
CA VAL A 170 -25.49 5.15 4.70
C VAL A 170 -24.16 5.87 4.91
N VAL A 171 -23.05 5.19 4.64
CA VAL A 171 -21.70 5.76 4.68
C VAL A 171 -21.05 5.54 3.33
N CYS A 172 -20.86 6.62 2.56
CA CYS A 172 -20.17 6.54 1.28
C CYS A 172 -18.66 6.44 1.52
N TRP A 173 -18.08 5.27 1.26
CA TRP A 173 -16.64 5.06 1.28
C TRP A 173 -16.22 4.45 -0.06
N ASN A 174 -15.56 5.25 -0.89
CA ASN A 174 -15.13 4.83 -2.22
C ASN A 174 -13.71 4.27 -2.14
N ARG A 175 -13.51 3.06 -2.70
CA ARG A 175 -12.19 2.41 -2.84
C ARG A 175 -11.33 3.07 -3.94
N VAL A 176 -11.49 4.37 -4.15
CA VAL A 176 -10.86 5.16 -5.21
C VAL A 176 -10.08 6.31 -4.58
N VAL A 177 -8.81 6.41 -4.94
CA VAL A 177 -7.92 7.51 -4.55
C VAL A 177 -7.48 8.24 -5.81
N LEU A 178 -7.66 9.56 -5.85
CA LEU A 178 -7.19 10.42 -6.92
C LEU A 178 -6.03 11.28 -6.40
N LEU A 179 -4.86 11.14 -7.02
CA LEU A 179 -3.70 12.00 -6.77
C LEU A 179 -3.57 13.01 -7.90
N HIS A 180 -3.45 14.29 -7.58
CA HIS A 180 -3.31 15.37 -8.55
C HIS A 180 -2.16 16.31 -8.19
N GLY A 181 -1.54 16.90 -9.21
CA GLY A 181 -0.51 17.91 -9.04
C GLY A 181 0.44 18.01 -10.23
N PRO A 182 1.41 18.93 -10.20
CA PRO A 182 2.33 19.17 -11.32
C PRO A 182 3.06 17.90 -11.77
N PRO A 183 3.46 17.77 -13.05
CA PRO A 183 4.28 16.66 -13.51
C PRO A 183 5.62 16.61 -12.75
N GLY A 184 6.17 15.41 -12.57
CA GLY A 184 7.45 15.21 -11.87
C GLY A 184 7.37 15.19 -10.33
N THR A 185 6.20 15.34 -9.71
CA THR A 185 6.04 15.31 -8.24
C THR A 185 6.00 13.89 -7.62
N GLY A 186 6.41 12.86 -8.35
CA GLY A 186 6.49 11.50 -7.82
C GLY A 186 5.15 10.76 -7.66
N LYS A 187 4.04 11.27 -8.23
CA LYS A 187 2.70 10.65 -8.09
C LYS A 187 2.63 9.16 -8.48
N THR A 188 3.26 8.72 -9.57
CA THR A 188 3.24 7.29 -9.99
C THR A 188 4.02 6.47 -8.97
N SER A 189 5.20 6.96 -8.60
CA SER A 189 6.05 6.35 -7.59
C SER A 189 5.32 6.25 -6.25
N LEU A 190 4.53 7.25 -5.86
CA LEU A 190 3.73 7.22 -4.65
C LEU A 190 2.63 6.15 -4.73
N CYS A 191 1.92 6.01 -5.86
CA CYS A 191 0.95 4.93 -6.03
C CYS A 191 1.60 3.55 -5.92
N ARG A 192 2.75 3.33 -6.58
CA ARG A 192 3.49 2.05 -6.49
C ARG A 192 3.98 1.78 -5.07
N ALA A 193 4.54 2.79 -4.42
CA ALA A 193 4.99 2.69 -3.03
C ALA A 193 3.84 2.43 -2.04
N LEU A 194 2.68 3.04 -2.28
CA LEU A 194 1.48 2.82 -1.49
C LEU A 194 0.95 1.40 -1.69
N ALA A 195 0.90 0.90 -2.92
CA ALA A 195 0.51 -0.48 -3.21
C ALA A 195 1.45 -1.49 -2.52
N GLN A 196 2.77 -1.26 -2.62
CA GLN A 196 3.80 -2.05 -1.92
C GLN A 196 3.60 -2.02 -0.40
N LYS A 197 3.33 -0.85 0.20
CA LYS A 197 3.10 -0.76 1.65
C LYS A 197 1.81 -1.47 2.06
N LEU A 198 0.74 -1.35 1.28
CA LEU A 198 -0.53 -2.00 1.58
C LEU A 198 -0.43 -3.52 1.52
N SER A 199 0.24 -4.09 0.51
CA SER A 199 0.44 -5.54 0.43
C SER A 199 1.22 -6.08 1.64
N ILE A 200 2.19 -5.31 2.16
CA ILE A 200 2.90 -5.65 3.39
C ILE A 200 1.96 -5.57 4.61
N ARG A 201 1.22 -4.45 4.79
CA ARG A 201 0.34 -4.26 5.96
C ARG A 201 -0.84 -5.24 6.00
N LEU A 202 -1.26 -5.72 4.83
CA LEU A 202 -2.38 -6.64 4.68
C LEU A 202 -1.92 -8.09 4.44
N SER A 203 -0.63 -8.41 4.63
CA SER A 203 -0.08 -9.75 4.39
C SER A 203 -0.66 -10.84 5.31
N HIS A 204 -1.28 -10.43 6.43
CA HIS A 204 -1.99 -11.35 7.32
C HIS A 204 -3.40 -11.70 6.81
N ARG A 205 -3.94 -10.90 5.90
CA ARG A 205 -5.30 -11.00 5.39
C ARG A 205 -5.33 -11.61 3.99
N TYR A 206 -4.46 -11.14 3.10
CA TYR A 206 -4.40 -11.63 1.72
C TYR A 206 -3.14 -12.46 1.55
N SER A 207 -3.30 -13.65 0.95
CA SER A 207 -2.19 -14.54 0.65
C SER A 207 -1.38 -14.04 -0.56
N GLN A 208 -2.04 -13.28 -1.44
CA GLN A 208 -1.46 -12.73 -2.65
C GLN A 208 -1.86 -11.28 -2.83
N SER A 209 -0.97 -10.48 -3.41
CA SER A 209 -1.25 -9.09 -3.77
C SER A 209 -0.69 -8.79 -5.15
N LYS A 210 -1.42 -8.00 -5.96
CA LYS A 210 -1.01 -7.62 -7.31
C LYS A 210 -1.18 -6.12 -7.54
N LEU A 211 -0.25 -5.51 -8.26
CA LEU A 211 -0.43 -4.20 -8.89
C LEU A 211 -0.70 -4.41 -10.37
N LEU A 212 -1.83 -3.91 -10.85
CA LEU A 212 -2.10 -3.74 -12.27
C LEU A 212 -1.91 -2.26 -12.63
N GLU A 213 -0.93 -1.95 -13.46
CA GLU A 213 -0.67 -0.61 -13.95
C GLU A 213 -1.16 -0.46 -15.38
N ILE A 214 -2.13 0.42 -15.55
CA ILE A 214 -2.82 0.69 -16.81
C ILE A 214 -2.24 1.97 -17.41
N ASN A 215 -1.63 1.85 -18.59
CA ASN A 215 -1.14 3.00 -19.34
C ASN A 215 -2.29 3.57 -20.21
N SER A 216 -2.83 4.72 -19.78
CA SER A 216 -3.97 5.34 -20.46
C SER A 216 -3.62 5.94 -21.83
N HIS A 217 -2.39 6.44 -22.04
CA HIS A 217 -1.96 6.94 -23.34
C HIS A 217 -2.02 5.84 -24.41
N SER A 218 -1.53 4.63 -24.11
CA SER A 218 -1.59 3.49 -25.04
C SER A 218 -3.02 2.99 -25.25
N LEU A 219 -3.84 2.97 -24.20
CA LEU A 219 -5.21 2.47 -24.26
C LEU A 219 -6.19 3.37 -25.02
N PHE A 220 -6.09 4.70 -24.87
CA PHE A 220 -7.12 5.62 -25.36
C PHE A 220 -6.73 6.42 -26.61
N SER A 221 -5.44 6.56 -26.95
CA SER A 221 -5.00 7.38 -28.10
C SER A 221 -5.08 6.67 -29.46
N ARG A 222 -4.77 5.36 -29.53
CA ARG A 222 -4.68 4.59 -30.80
C ARG A 222 -5.93 3.76 -31.14
N TRP A 223 -6.91 3.68 -30.22
CA TRP A 223 -7.98 2.67 -30.26
C TRP A 223 -9.39 3.25 -30.42
N PHE A 224 -9.57 4.38 -31.10
CA PHE A 224 -10.88 5.07 -31.17
C PHE A 224 -12.00 4.26 -31.88
N SER A 225 -11.71 3.09 -32.47
CA SER A 225 -12.71 2.18 -33.07
C SER A 225 -12.82 0.79 -32.39
N GLU A 226 -11.76 0.30 -31.74
CA GLU A 226 -11.71 -1.04 -31.08
C GLU A 226 -11.53 -1.00 -29.54
N SER A 227 -11.34 0.19 -28.95
CA SER A 227 -11.03 0.41 -27.52
C SER A 227 -12.01 -0.23 -26.53
N GLY A 228 -13.31 -0.19 -26.82
CA GLY A 228 -14.33 -0.67 -25.88
C GLY A 228 -14.20 -2.15 -25.55
N LYS A 229 -13.88 -2.99 -26.54
CA LYS A 229 -13.76 -4.45 -26.34
C LYS A 229 -12.53 -4.81 -25.51
N LEU A 230 -11.41 -4.12 -25.72
CA LEU A 230 -10.17 -4.38 -24.99
C LEU A 230 -10.30 -3.90 -23.54
N VAL A 231 -10.82 -2.69 -23.33
CA VAL A 231 -11.12 -2.19 -21.98
C VAL A 231 -12.08 -3.13 -21.25
N GLN A 232 -13.14 -3.59 -21.94
CA GLN A 232 -14.07 -4.55 -21.36
C GLN A 232 -13.38 -5.87 -20.99
N ARG A 233 -12.54 -6.44 -21.86
CA ARG A 233 -11.76 -7.66 -21.55
C ARG A 233 -10.80 -7.45 -20.39
N LEU A 234 -10.10 -6.32 -20.34
CA LEU A 234 -9.19 -5.98 -19.25
C LEU A 234 -9.93 -5.96 -17.91
N PHE A 235 -11.06 -5.25 -17.84
CA PHE A 235 -11.87 -5.23 -16.62
C PHE A 235 -12.53 -6.58 -16.33
N SER A 236 -12.92 -7.37 -17.33
CA SER A 236 -13.42 -8.74 -17.11
C SER A 236 -12.35 -9.63 -16.47
N ASN A 237 -11.11 -9.58 -16.93
CA ASN A 237 -10.00 -10.34 -16.34
C ASN A 237 -9.69 -9.86 -14.92
N ILE A 238 -9.72 -8.54 -14.68
CA ILE A 238 -9.60 -7.99 -13.32
C ILE A 238 -10.70 -8.56 -12.41
N MET A 239 -11.95 -8.58 -12.88
CA MET A 239 -13.07 -9.10 -12.10
C MET A 239 -12.89 -10.60 -11.80
N GLU A 240 -12.41 -11.39 -12.75
CA GLU A 240 -12.07 -12.82 -12.54
C GLU A 240 -10.99 -13.00 -11.47
N LEU A 241 -9.93 -12.16 -11.48
CA LEU A 241 -8.89 -12.22 -10.45
C LEU A 241 -9.40 -11.82 -9.05
N ILE A 242 -10.44 -10.97 -8.96
CA ILE A 242 -11.04 -10.53 -7.69
C ILE A 242 -12.05 -11.55 -7.15
N GLU A 243 -12.45 -12.57 -7.93
CA GLU A 243 -13.31 -13.64 -7.42
C GLU A 243 -12.65 -14.47 -6.32
N ASP A 244 -11.30 -14.44 -6.25
CA ASP A 244 -10.53 -15.01 -5.15
C ASP A 244 -10.43 -14.02 -3.98
N ASP A 245 -11.15 -14.32 -2.89
CA ASP A 245 -11.19 -13.49 -1.68
C ASP A 245 -9.80 -13.39 -0.98
N ASP A 246 -8.86 -14.29 -1.28
CA ASP A 246 -7.50 -14.26 -0.72
C ASP A 246 -6.53 -13.35 -1.50
N VAL A 247 -6.99 -12.71 -2.59
CA VAL A 247 -6.19 -11.85 -3.47
C VAL A 247 -6.53 -10.38 -3.28
N PHE A 248 -5.51 -9.55 -3.05
CA PHE A 248 -5.63 -8.10 -3.03
C PHE A 248 -5.11 -7.48 -4.32
N ILE A 249 -5.91 -6.65 -4.98
CA ILE A 249 -5.52 -6.04 -6.25
C ILE A 249 -5.57 -4.52 -6.14
N VAL A 250 -4.47 -3.89 -6.51
CA VAL A 250 -4.38 -2.45 -6.71
C VAL A 250 -4.35 -2.19 -8.21
N VAL A 251 -5.28 -1.39 -8.71
CA VAL A 251 -5.30 -0.96 -10.12
C VAL A 251 -4.87 0.49 -10.16
N LEU A 252 -3.68 0.73 -10.71
CA LEU A 252 -3.14 2.05 -10.97
C LEU A 252 -3.47 2.45 -12.41
N ILE A 253 -4.20 3.56 -12.57
CA ILE A 253 -4.45 4.17 -13.87
C ILE A 253 -3.64 5.45 -13.93
N ASP A 254 -2.60 5.45 -14.77
CA ASP A 254 -1.77 6.62 -14.96
C ASP A 254 -2.35 7.55 -16.05
N GLU A 255 -2.12 8.86 -15.94
CA GLU A 255 -2.51 9.91 -16.91
C GLU A 255 -4.00 9.91 -17.28
N VAL A 256 -4.87 9.84 -16.27
CA VAL A 256 -6.32 9.76 -16.49
C VAL A 256 -6.90 10.97 -17.23
N GLU A 257 -6.17 12.09 -17.30
CA GLU A 257 -6.51 13.22 -18.14
C GLU A 257 -6.69 12.82 -19.63
N SER A 258 -5.95 11.84 -20.12
CA SER A 258 -6.07 11.34 -21.50
C SER A 258 -7.47 10.79 -21.79
N LEU A 259 -8.12 10.20 -20.78
CA LEU A 259 -9.51 9.72 -20.86
C LEU A 259 -10.51 10.88 -20.95
N THR A 260 -10.25 11.99 -20.25
CA THR A 260 -11.10 13.18 -20.29
C THR A 260 -10.89 14.01 -21.56
N ALA A 261 -9.65 14.13 -22.03
CA ALA A 261 -9.28 14.84 -23.25
C ALA A 261 -9.79 14.12 -24.51
N ALA A 262 -9.87 12.79 -24.52
CA ALA A 262 -10.51 12.04 -25.62
C ALA A 262 -12.01 12.39 -25.77
N ARG A 263 -12.70 12.70 -24.67
CA ARG A 263 -14.08 13.22 -24.69
C ARG A 263 -14.16 14.71 -25.03
N ALA A 264 -13.22 15.52 -24.53
CA ALA A 264 -13.20 16.96 -24.79
C ALA A 264 -12.74 17.32 -26.22
N GLY A 265 -11.76 16.60 -26.78
CA GLY A 265 -11.31 16.73 -28.16
C GLY A 265 -12.37 16.31 -29.20
N ALA A 266 -13.36 15.50 -28.79
CA ALA A 266 -14.56 15.27 -29.58
C ALA A 266 -15.52 16.49 -29.58
N MET A 267 -15.32 17.49 -28.71
CA MET A 267 -16.22 18.65 -28.53
C MET A 267 -15.57 20.03 -28.75
N ALA A 268 -14.28 20.27 -28.47
CA ALA A 268 -13.50 21.44 -28.89
C ALA A 268 -12.06 21.37 -28.35
N GLY A 269 -11.06 21.71 -29.17
CA GLY A 269 -9.65 21.72 -28.78
C GLY A 269 -9.20 23.03 -28.13
N THR A 270 -8.43 22.94 -27.03
CA THR A 270 -7.05 23.46 -26.83
C THR A 270 -6.65 23.47 -25.33
N GLU A 271 -5.37 23.14 -25.08
CA GLU A 271 -4.49 23.51 -23.93
C GLU A 271 -4.49 22.68 -22.61
N PRO A 272 -3.34 22.66 -21.88
CA PRO A 272 -2.80 21.47 -21.21
C PRO A 272 -3.33 21.26 -19.78
N SER A 273 -3.35 20.02 -19.32
CA SER A 273 -3.91 19.62 -18.02
C SER A 273 -2.84 19.20 -17.00
N ASP A 274 -2.98 19.69 -15.77
CA ASP A 274 -2.27 19.21 -14.58
C ASP A 274 -2.48 17.69 -14.39
N GLY A 275 -1.41 16.97 -14.03
CA GLY A 275 -1.42 15.50 -14.02
C GLY A 275 -2.35 14.91 -12.96
N LEU A 276 -3.29 14.07 -13.38
CA LEU A 276 -4.24 13.34 -12.55
C LEU A 276 -3.89 11.83 -12.57
N ARG A 277 -3.94 11.15 -11.43
CA ARG A 277 -3.73 9.70 -11.33
C ARG A 277 -4.77 9.04 -10.44
N VAL A 278 -5.35 7.92 -10.89
CA VAL A 278 -6.36 7.19 -10.11
C VAL A 278 -5.76 5.86 -9.65
N CYS A 279 -5.87 5.60 -8.35
CA CYS A 279 -5.62 4.31 -7.73
C CYS A 279 -6.97 3.72 -7.32
N LEU A 280 -7.36 2.62 -7.94
CA LEU A 280 -8.52 1.82 -7.54
C LEU A 280 -8.03 0.67 -6.69
N LEU A 281 -8.69 0.45 -5.56
CA LEU A 281 -8.41 -0.66 -4.67
C LEU A 281 -9.56 -1.65 -4.78
N THR A 282 -9.24 -2.88 -5.14
CA THR A 282 -10.23 -3.93 -5.28
C THR A 282 -9.83 -5.09 -4.36
N SER A 283 -10.71 -5.40 -3.41
CA SER A 283 -10.67 -6.62 -2.60
C SER A 283 -11.92 -7.43 -2.93
N GLY A 284 -11.77 -8.75 -3.05
CA GLY A 284 -12.88 -9.70 -2.92
C GLY A 284 -13.61 -9.42 -1.60
N LYS A 285 -14.94 -9.41 -1.70
CA LYS A 285 -15.98 -8.99 -0.73
C LYS A 285 -15.50 -8.11 0.44
#